data_AF-A0A940VXD3-F1
#
_entry.id   AF-A0A940VXD3-F1
#
_cell.length_a   1.000
_cell.length_b   1.000
_cell.length_c   1.000
_cell.angle_alpha   90.00
_cell.angle_beta   90.00
_cell.angle_gamma   90.00
#
_symmetry.space_group_name_H-M   'P 1'
#
loop_
_entity.id
_entity.type
_entity.pdbx_description
1 polymer ?
#
loop_
_entity_poly.entity_id
_entity_poly.type
_entity_poly.pdbx_seq_one_letter_code
_entity_poly.pdbx_strand_id
1 'polypeptide(L)'
;MQILNEKIRRTTLKLTKEIPEAVVISPGKSAFLQTSSEMHGACLKCDNPSCINLNSEYIKCDQVKEFPEDRDTRVCSTGAIDWDENLEVPVIDDSKCTHCGLCARQCPVGAIYYSNDKINICYEAEGYQEVPYNENNIHQQNVLINEIRSKKRTGCFIVESDQIMEDIYGRIQRSRLLPEKFLRNIMVGLGCNCATRRVGDVYIRMDAIYNASSGTFGVIEVEFGVDTLSASRGILDDIAVLHSRYQIDKHSNTALVVCLSLPNLRQGYWQVIKDIAVIENIRINTLTCGAMLILLWNQLDLDLGVADFYADYDSPTIRMLLNNKLGRNVQITEKVLGILEPFK
;
A
#
# COMPACT_ATOMS: atom_id res chain seq x y z
N MET A 1 -19.44 5.23 -5.09
CA MET A 1 -20.20 4.11 -4.50
C MET A 1 -20.56 3.11 -5.60
N GLN A 2 -19.60 2.26 -5.98
CA GLN A 2 -19.89 1.16 -6.90
C GLN A 2 -20.39 0.01 -6.04
N ILE A 3 -21.72 -0.01 -5.89
CA ILE A 3 -22.47 -1.11 -5.30
C ILE A 3 -22.09 -2.37 -6.08
N LEU A 4 -21.88 -3.48 -5.38
CA LEU A 4 -21.81 -4.84 -5.90
C LEU A 4 -23.13 -5.16 -6.64
N ASN A 5 -23.34 -4.54 -7.80
CA ASN A 5 -24.46 -4.77 -8.69
C ASN A 5 -24.13 -5.98 -9.54
N GLU A 6 -24.30 -7.15 -8.92
CA GLU A 6 -24.96 -8.33 -9.49
C GLU A 6 -25.01 -9.43 -8.42
N LYS A 7 -26.13 -9.48 -7.69
CA LYS A 7 -26.65 -10.66 -6.96
C LYS A 7 -25.72 -11.44 -6.03
N ILE A 8 -24.82 -10.81 -5.27
CA ILE A 8 -24.30 -11.47 -4.06
C ILE A 8 -25.43 -11.48 -3.04
N ARG A 9 -26.21 -12.57 -2.99
CA ARG A 9 -27.22 -12.78 -1.95
C ARG A 9 -26.48 -12.98 -0.64
N ARG A 10 -26.43 -11.94 0.18
CA ARG A 10 -25.91 -12.03 1.55
C ARG A 10 -27.07 -12.27 2.50
N THR A 11 -26.86 -13.20 3.42
CA THR A 11 -27.83 -13.61 4.43
C THR A 11 -27.38 -13.15 5.81
N THR A 12 -26.06 -13.03 6.02
CA THR A 12 -25.48 -12.77 7.33
C THR A 12 -24.38 -11.71 7.30
N LEU A 13 -24.13 -11.11 8.47
CA LEU A 13 -22.93 -10.33 8.77
C LEU A 13 -22.51 -10.59 10.21
N LYS A 14 -21.26 -10.27 10.59
CA LYS A 14 -20.80 -10.35 11.98
C LYS A 14 -20.56 -8.97 12.57
N LEU A 15 -20.88 -8.82 13.85
CA LEU A 15 -20.59 -7.66 14.70
C LEU A 15 -19.62 -8.10 15.82
N THR A 16 -18.71 -7.22 16.24
CA THR A 16 -17.95 -7.46 17.47
C THR A 16 -18.81 -7.10 18.68
N LYS A 17 -18.68 -7.82 19.78
CA LYS A 17 -19.40 -7.53 21.04
C LYS A 17 -18.83 -6.31 21.76
N GLU A 18 -17.54 -6.05 21.57
CA GLU A 18 -16.81 -4.94 22.15
C GLU A 18 -16.02 -4.20 21.07
N ILE A 19 -15.81 -2.90 21.27
CA ILE A 19 -14.92 -2.09 20.44
C ILE A 19 -13.55 -2.09 21.13
N PRO A 20 -12.48 -2.60 20.50
CA PRO A 20 -11.17 -2.60 21.11
C PRO A 20 -10.63 -1.20 21.38
N GLU A 21 -9.79 -1.08 22.40
CA GLU A 21 -8.97 0.11 22.64
C GLU A 21 -7.83 0.23 21.61
N ALA A 22 -7.30 -0.92 21.19
CA ALA A 22 -6.23 -1.03 20.20
C ALA A 22 -6.29 -2.37 19.46
N VAL A 23 -5.73 -2.39 18.25
CA VAL A 23 -5.58 -3.60 17.43
C VAL A 23 -4.09 -3.90 17.28
N VAL A 24 -3.65 -5.02 17.84
CA VAL A 24 -2.24 -5.42 17.91
C VAL A 24 -1.98 -6.54 16.91
N ILE A 25 -1.22 -6.25 15.86
CA ILE A 25 -0.86 -7.21 14.82
C ILE A 25 0.37 -7.99 15.25
N SER A 26 0.35 -9.31 15.06
CA SER A 26 1.49 -10.18 15.30
C SER A 26 1.67 -11.16 14.14
N PRO A 27 2.90 -11.55 13.80
CA PRO A 27 3.12 -12.58 12.79
C PRO A 27 2.48 -13.92 13.19
N GLY A 28 2.06 -14.71 12.21
CA GLY A 28 1.62 -16.09 12.41
C GLY A 28 0.17 -16.29 12.85
N LYS A 29 -0.53 -15.24 13.30
CA LYS A 29 -1.91 -15.33 13.81
C LYS A 29 -2.72 -14.05 13.55
N SER A 30 -4.04 -14.12 13.69
CA SER A 30 -4.88 -12.93 13.62
C SER A 30 -4.59 -11.97 14.77
N ALA A 31 -4.93 -10.71 14.55
CA ALA A 31 -4.66 -9.63 15.49
C ALA A 31 -5.24 -9.92 16.87
N PHE A 32 -4.53 -9.47 17.91
CA PHE A 32 -5.10 -9.36 19.24
C PHE A 32 -5.89 -8.05 19.35
N LEU A 33 -7.13 -8.13 19.80
CA LEU A 33 -8.00 -6.98 20.03
C LEU A 33 -7.97 -6.67 21.53
N GLN A 34 -7.43 -5.51 21.90
CA GLN A 34 -7.33 -5.11 23.30
C GLN A 34 -8.72 -4.69 23.81
N THR A 35 -9.44 -5.64 24.38
CA THR A 35 -10.79 -5.51 24.96
C THR A 35 -10.78 -5.93 26.43
N SER A 36 -11.93 -5.85 27.12
CA SER A 36 -12.02 -6.30 28.52
C SER A 36 -11.88 -7.82 28.67
N SER A 37 -12.24 -8.55 27.62
CA SER A 37 -12.02 -9.99 27.42
C SER A 37 -10.92 -10.24 26.38
N GLU A 38 -10.26 -11.40 26.42
CA GLU A 38 -9.26 -11.76 25.41
C GLU A 38 -9.96 -12.02 24.06
N MET A 39 -9.79 -11.12 23.08
CA MET A 39 -10.41 -11.24 21.76
C MET A 39 -9.37 -11.25 20.64
N HIS A 40 -9.64 -12.04 19.60
CA HIS A 40 -8.82 -12.12 18.40
C HIS A 40 -9.60 -11.69 17.17
N GLY A 41 -8.90 -11.13 16.18
CA GLY A 41 -9.48 -10.74 14.90
C GLY A 41 -10.11 -11.92 14.17
N ALA A 42 -11.39 -11.83 13.84
CA ALA A 42 -12.10 -12.74 12.95
C ALA A 42 -12.90 -11.98 11.88
N CYS A 43 -13.12 -12.61 10.73
CA CYS A 43 -13.75 -12.01 9.57
C CYS A 43 -15.16 -11.52 9.89
N LEU A 44 -15.42 -10.23 9.66
CA LEU A 44 -16.71 -9.61 9.97
C LEU A 44 -17.81 -9.89 8.95
N LYS A 45 -17.52 -10.57 7.83
CA LYS A 45 -18.43 -10.61 6.66
C LYS A 45 -18.90 -9.18 6.29
N CYS A 46 -17.94 -8.25 6.22
CA CYS A 46 -18.23 -6.81 6.06
C CYS A 46 -19.13 -6.53 4.86
N ASP A 47 -20.18 -5.73 5.03
CA ASP A 47 -21.03 -5.21 3.94
C ASP A 47 -20.18 -4.65 2.79
N ASN A 48 -19.24 -3.79 3.13
CA ASN A 48 -18.21 -3.32 2.23
C ASN A 48 -16.85 -3.94 2.61
N PRO A 49 -16.42 -5.05 1.96
CA PRO A 49 -15.18 -5.73 2.29
C PRO A 49 -13.96 -4.93 1.82
N SER A 50 -13.50 -4.03 2.68
CA SER A 50 -12.29 -3.22 2.47
C SER A 50 -11.01 -4.01 2.16
N CYS A 51 -10.94 -5.30 2.54
CA CYS A 51 -9.83 -6.17 2.18
C CYS A 51 -9.84 -6.60 0.70
N ILE A 52 -10.98 -6.46 0.02
CA ILE A 52 -11.16 -6.73 -1.42
C ILE A 52 -11.19 -5.43 -2.21
N ASN A 53 -11.92 -4.40 -1.74
CA ASN A 53 -12.11 -3.13 -2.44
C ASN A 53 -11.69 -1.93 -1.58
N LEU A 54 -10.83 -1.08 -2.12
CA LEU A 54 -10.48 0.22 -1.56
C LEU A 54 -11.67 1.17 -1.62
N ASN A 55 -11.69 2.15 -0.71
CA ASN A 55 -12.59 3.28 -0.83
C ASN A 55 -12.21 4.09 -2.09
N SER A 56 -13.20 4.45 -2.91
CA SER A 56 -12.99 5.22 -4.14
C SER A 56 -12.40 6.60 -3.90
N GLU A 57 -12.50 7.15 -2.69
CA GLU A 57 -11.90 8.45 -2.36
C GLU A 57 -10.39 8.37 -2.17
N TYR A 58 -9.84 7.21 -1.80
CA TYR A 58 -8.39 7.05 -1.62
C TYR A 58 -7.64 6.85 -2.94
N ILE A 59 -8.34 6.56 -4.03
CA ILE A 59 -7.73 6.41 -5.36
C ILE A 59 -7.81 7.68 -6.22
N LYS A 60 -8.15 8.82 -5.59
CA LYS A 60 -8.30 10.13 -6.22
C LYS A 60 -7.36 11.15 -5.59
N CYS A 61 -6.93 12.12 -6.40
CA CYS A 61 -6.17 13.27 -5.95
C CYS A 61 -6.73 14.54 -6.60
N ASP A 62 -7.37 15.39 -5.80
CA ASP A 62 -8.07 16.58 -6.29
C ASP A 62 -7.13 17.75 -6.62
N GLN A 63 -5.85 17.65 -6.27
CA GLN A 63 -4.82 18.67 -6.58
C GLN A 63 -4.65 18.90 -8.10
N VAL A 64 -4.87 17.86 -8.91
CA VAL A 64 -4.76 17.94 -10.36
C VAL A 64 -6.16 17.81 -10.95
N LYS A 65 -6.70 18.93 -11.45
CA LYS A 65 -8.03 18.95 -12.06
C LYS A 65 -8.09 18.01 -13.26
N GLU A 66 -9.14 17.20 -13.32
CA GLU A 66 -9.42 16.27 -14.43
C GLU A 66 -8.29 15.27 -14.71
N PHE A 67 -7.56 14.84 -13.66
CA PHE A 67 -6.65 13.71 -13.78
C PHE A 67 -7.45 12.46 -14.22
N PRO A 68 -7.07 11.71 -15.26
CA PRO A 68 -7.84 10.58 -15.76
C PRO A 68 -7.59 9.35 -14.88
N GLU A 69 -8.18 9.31 -13.69
CA GLU A 69 -7.91 8.25 -12.72
C GLU A 69 -8.39 6.86 -13.16
N ASP A 70 -7.57 5.84 -12.91
CA ASP A 70 -8.03 4.45 -12.90
C ASP A 70 -9.00 4.24 -11.73
N ARG A 71 -10.20 3.76 -12.05
CA ARG A 71 -11.32 3.57 -11.10
C ARG A 71 -11.39 2.18 -10.50
N ASP A 72 -10.49 1.27 -10.86
CA ASP A 72 -10.45 -0.07 -10.31
C ASP A 72 -10.05 -0.05 -8.83
N THR A 73 -11.02 -0.27 -7.94
CA THR A 73 -10.83 -0.23 -6.49
C THR A 73 -10.26 -1.52 -5.90
N ARG A 74 -10.00 -2.58 -6.69
CA ARG A 74 -9.54 -3.86 -6.13
C ARG A 74 -8.20 -3.68 -5.40
N VAL A 75 -8.16 -4.12 -4.14
CA VAL A 75 -6.98 -4.12 -3.26
C VAL A 75 -5.89 -5.04 -3.80
N CYS A 76 -6.28 -6.23 -4.25
CA CYS A 76 -5.34 -7.21 -4.77
C CYS A 76 -5.06 -6.97 -6.26
N SER A 77 -3.84 -6.56 -6.58
CA SER A 77 -3.43 -6.29 -7.96
C SER A 77 -3.28 -7.55 -8.83
N THR A 78 -3.23 -8.74 -8.23
CA THR A 78 -3.17 -10.03 -8.95
C THR A 78 -4.50 -10.78 -9.00
N GLY A 79 -5.56 -10.25 -8.37
CA GLY A 79 -6.86 -10.93 -8.29
C GLY A 79 -6.83 -12.24 -7.47
N ALA A 80 -5.97 -12.30 -6.46
CA ALA A 80 -5.82 -13.46 -5.58
C ALA A 80 -6.85 -13.52 -4.45
N ILE A 81 -7.59 -12.43 -4.18
CA ILE A 81 -8.67 -12.42 -3.19
C ILE A 81 -10.00 -12.27 -3.90
N ASP A 82 -10.96 -13.10 -3.54
CA ASP A 82 -12.32 -13.08 -4.08
C ASP A 82 -13.34 -13.33 -2.96
N TRP A 83 -14.62 -13.15 -3.27
CA TRP A 83 -15.72 -13.42 -2.36
C TRP A 83 -16.33 -14.81 -2.63
N ASP A 84 -16.33 -15.68 -1.62
CA ASP A 84 -17.04 -16.96 -1.71
C ASP A 84 -18.54 -16.72 -1.47
N GLU A 85 -19.36 -16.96 -2.48
CA GLU A 85 -20.81 -16.76 -2.44
C GLU A 85 -21.53 -17.73 -1.49
N ASN A 86 -20.99 -18.93 -1.27
CA ASN A 86 -21.64 -19.94 -0.42
C ASN A 86 -21.34 -19.69 1.06
N LEU A 87 -20.10 -19.35 1.38
CA LEU A 87 -19.64 -19.09 2.75
C LEU A 87 -19.85 -17.63 3.18
N GLU A 88 -20.14 -16.74 2.22
CA GLU A 88 -20.30 -15.29 2.42
C GLU A 88 -19.07 -14.65 3.07
N VAL A 89 -17.87 -15.04 2.63
CA VAL A 89 -16.59 -14.56 3.18
C VAL A 89 -15.55 -14.39 2.07
N PRO A 90 -14.54 -13.52 2.29
CA PRO A 90 -13.36 -13.51 1.42
C PRO A 90 -12.61 -14.85 1.47
N VAL A 91 -12.06 -15.26 0.32
CA VAL A 91 -11.15 -16.39 0.16
C VAL A 91 -9.90 -15.97 -0.62
N ILE A 92 -8.78 -16.64 -0.38
CA ILE A 92 -7.50 -16.32 -1.01
C ILE A 92 -7.02 -17.49 -1.86
N ASP A 93 -6.81 -17.23 -3.14
CA ASP A 93 -6.12 -18.10 -4.08
C ASP A 93 -4.60 -17.88 -3.96
N ASP A 94 -3.97 -18.74 -3.18
CA ASP A 94 -2.53 -18.71 -2.91
C ASP A 94 -1.66 -18.81 -4.19
N SER A 95 -2.18 -19.44 -5.25
CA SER A 95 -1.46 -19.57 -6.52
C SER A 95 -1.26 -18.24 -7.25
N LYS A 96 -2.09 -17.24 -6.95
CA LYS A 96 -2.00 -15.87 -7.50
C LYS A 96 -1.47 -14.87 -6.48
N CYS A 97 -1.40 -15.24 -5.21
CA CYS A 97 -1.05 -14.33 -4.12
C CYS A 97 0.45 -13.98 -4.16
N THR A 98 0.77 -12.70 -3.99
CA THR A 98 2.15 -12.20 -3.89
C THR A 98 2.63 -12.04 -2.45
N HIS A 99 1.78 -12.37 -1.46
CA HIS A 99 2.06 -12.20 -0.03
C HIS A 99 2.34 -10.75 0.42
N CYS A 100 1.96 -9.74 -0.38
CA CYS A 100 2.21 -8.32 -0.07
C CYS A 100 1.52 -7.80 1.21
N GLY A 101 0.45 -8.44 1.69
CA GLY A 101 -0.24 -8.04 2.92
C GLY A 101 -1.17 -6.82 2.79
N LEU A 102 -1.42 -6.31 1.58
CA LEU A 102 -2.35 -5.19 1.34
C LEU A 102 -3.76 -5.45 1.90
N CYS A 103 -4.32 -6.64 1.64
CA CYS A 103 -5.62 -7.02 2.17
C CYS A 103 -5.66 -7.04 3.71
N ALA A 104 -4.55 -7.44 4.35
CA ALA A 104 -4.43 -7.47 5.79
C ALA A 104 -4.36 -6.06 6.40
N ARG A 105 -3.63 -5.14 5.76
CA ARG A 105 -3.60 -3.72 6.15
C ARG A 105 -4.99 -3.09 6.11
N GLN A 106 -5.82 -3.48 5.14
CA GLN A 106 -7.18 -2.95 5.01
C GLN A 106 -8.20 -3.56 6.00
N CYS A 107 -7.91 -4.73 6.57
CA CYS A 107 -8.84 -5.43 7.46
C CYS A 107 -8.98 -4.69 8.82
N PRO A 108 -10.18 -4.17 9.17
CA PRO A 108 -10.35 -3.33 10.36
C PRO A 108 -10.01 -4.07 11.66
N VAL A 109 -10.39 -5.34 11.75
CA VAL A 109 -10.18 -6.21 12.92
C VAL A 109 -8.94 -7.10 12.82
N GLY A 110 -8.15 -6.99 11.76
CA GLY A 110 -6.92 -7.78 11.60
C GLY A 110 -7.14 -9.31 11.56
N ALA A 111 -8.22 -9.75 10.91
CA ALA A 111 -8.53 -11.17 10.73
C ALA A 111 -7.60 -11.90 9.74
N ILE A 112 -6.91 -11.15 8.88
CA ILE A 112 -6.00 -11.69 7.86
C ILE A 112 -4.58 -11.71 8.41
N TYR A 113 -3.88 -12.83 8.27
CA TYR A 113 -2.54 -13.04 8.85
C TYR A 113 -1.65 -13.88 7.92
N TYR A 114 -0.33 -13.71 8.01
CA TYR A 114 0.64 -14.55 7.30
C TYR A 114 1.13 -15.68 8.20
N SER A 115 1.02 -16.93 7.73
CA SER A 115 1.49 -18.13 8.45
C SER A 115 1.68 -19.29 7.49
N ASN A 116 2.67 -20.14 7.74
CA ASN A 116 3.02 -21.30 6.91
C ASN A 116 3.16 -20.94 5.42
N ASP A 117 3.87 -19.85 5.14
CA ASP A 117 4.12 -19.32 3.80
C ASP A 117 2.88 -19.01 2.96
N LYS A 118 1.79 -18.63 3.64
CA LYS A 118 0.51 -18.25 3.03
C LYS A 118 -0.16 -17.11 3.77
N ILE A 119 -1.02 -16.39 3.06
CA ILE A 119 -1.96 -15.44 3.68
C ILE A 119 -3.25 -16.20 4.02
N ASN A 120 -3.62 -16.17 5.29
CA ASN A 120 -4.77 -16.86 5.87
C ASN A 120 -5.80 -15.87 6.39
N ILE A 121 -7.05 -16.33 6.53
CA ILE A 121 -8.15 -15.55 7.11
C ILE A 121 -8.71 -16.31 8.30
N CYS A 122 -8.76 -15.65 9.45
CA CYS A 122 -9.48 -16.16 10.61
C CYS A 122 -10.98 -15.89 10.42
N TYR A 123 -11.80 -16.94 10.33
CA TYR A 123 -13.26 -16.79 10.13
C TYR A 123 -14.04 -16.79 11.44
N GLU A 124 -13.53 -17.46 12.47
CA GLU A 124 -14.19 -17.64 13.76
C GLU A 124 -13.28 -17.27 14.92
N ALA A 125 -13.83 -16.53 15.88
CA ALA A 125 -13.21 -16.24 17.17
C ALA A 125 -14.31 -15.91 18.19
N GLU A 126 -13.97 -15.96 19.48
CA GLU A 126 -14.86 -15.48 20.54
C GLU A 126 -15.07 -13.97 20.45
N GLY A 127 -16.19 -13.48 20.99
CA GLY A 127 -16.51 -12.05 21.01
C GLY A 127 -17.17 -11.51 19.73
N TYR A 128 -17.64 -12.39 18.84
CA TYR A 128 -18.40 -12.03 17.64
C TYR A 128 -19.84 -12.53 17.73
N GLN A 129 -20.76 -11.81 17.08
CA GLN A 129 -22.15 -12.23 16.91
C GLN A 129 -22.51 -12.19 15.43
N GLU A 130 -23.00 -13.31 14.92
CA GLU A 130 -23.60 -13.37 13.59
C GLU A 130 -25.04 -12.88 13.64
N VAL A 131 -25.38 -11.96 12.74
CA VAL A 131 -26.69 -11.30 12.68
C VAL A 131 -27.21 -11.30 11.25
N PRO A 132 -28.54 -11.24 11.04
CA PRO A 132 -29.11 -11.21 9.69
C PRO A 132 -28.65 -9.98 8.90
N TYR A 133 -28.47 -10.14 7.59
CA TYR A 133 -28.15 -9.05 6.68
C TYR A 133 -29.40 -8.18 6.43
N ASN A 134 -29.46 -7.02 7.09
CA ASN A 134 -30.53 -6.03 6.95
C ASN A 134 -29.96 -4.61 7.18
N GLU A 135 -30.72 -3.58 6.79
CA GLU A 135 -30.28 -2.17 6.84
C GLU A 135 -29.80 -1.74 8.23
N ASN A 136 -30.49 -2.14 9.30
CA ASN A 136 -30.12 -1.79 10.67
C ASN A 136 -28.75 -2.38 11.05
N ASN A 137 -28.54 -3.68 10.77
CA ASN A 137 -27.30 -4.35 11.11
C ASN A 137 -26.13 -3.90 10.23
N ILE A 138 -26.38 -3.54 8.97
CA ILE A 138 -25.39 -2.92 8.08
C ILE A 138 -24.95 -1.57 8.64
N HIS A 139 -25.91 -0.74 9.07
CA HIS A 139 -25.60 0.55 9.70
C HIS A 139 -24.75 0.36 10.97
N GLN A 140 -25.15 -0.55 11.85
CA GLN A 140 -24.39 -0.88 13.06
C GLN A 140 -22.98 -1.37 12.75
N GLN A 141 -22.82 -2.24 11.74
CA GLN A 141 -21.51 -2.74 11.33
C GLN A 141 -20.62 -1.60 10.81
N ASN A 142 -21.17 -0.68 10.02
CA ASN A 142 -20.42 0.45 9.47
C ASN A 142 -19.96 1.40 10.58
N VAL A 143 -20.81 1.71 11.57
CA VAL A 143 -20.43 2.50 12.75
C VAL A 143 -19.27 1.82 13.48
N LEU A 144 -19.41 0.54 13.78
CA LEU A 144 -18.40 -0.26 14.49
C LEU A 144 -17.07 -0.31 13.73
N ILE A 145 -17.09 -0.57 12.42
CA ILE A 145 -15.88 -0.59 11.58
C ILE A 145 -15.18 0.77 11.62
N ASN A 146 -15.93 1.88 11.52
CA ASN A 146 -15.36 3.23 11.57
C ASN A 146 -14.74 3.52 12.94
N GLU A 147 -15.39 3.12 14.02
CA GLU A 147 -14.83 3.25 15.36
C GLU A 147 -13.54 2.44 15.52
N ILE A 148 -13.52 1.17 15.08
CA ILE A 148 -12.32 0.33 15.12
C ILE A 148 -11.18 0.92 14.30
N ARG A 149 -11.46 1.47 13.11
CA ARG A 149 -10.45 2.11 12.26
C ARG A 149 -9.80 3.33 12.92
N SER A 150 -10.53 4.03 13.80
CA SER A 150 -9.98 5.16 14.56
C SER A 150 -9.04 4.74 15.70
N LYS A 151 -9.03 3.44 16.06
CA LYS A 151 -8.20 2.93 17.14
C LYS A 151 -6.76 2.75 16.70
N LYS A 152 -5.86 2.83 17.67
CA LYS A 152 -4.43 2.65 17.45
C LYS A 152 -4.18 1.23 16.92
N ARG A 153 -3.52 1.14 15.76
CA ARG A 153 -2.98 -0.11 15.22
C ARG A 153 -1.48 -0.17 15.47
N THR A 154 -1.01 -1.28 16.01
CA THR A 154 0.41 -1.49 16.32
C THR A 154 0.86 -2.89 15.91
N GLY A 155 2.16 -3.14 16.04
CA GLY A 155 2.75 -4.44 15.79
C GLY A 155 3.18 -4.62 14.33
N CYS A 156 3.41 -5.88 13.96
CA CYS A 156 4.05 -6.24 12.71
C CYS A 156 3.32 -7.41 12.06
N PHE A 157 2.97 -7.26 10.78
CA PHE A 157 2.27 -8.29 10.02
C PHE A 157 3.21 -9.43 9.59
N ILE A 158 4.34 -9.05 9.00
CA ILE A 158 5.43 -9.93 8.56
C ILE A 158 6.72 -9.28 9.02
N VAL A 159 7.55 -10.02 9.76
CA VAL A 159 8.93 -9.62 10.02
C VAL A 159 9.74 -9.97 8.77
N GLU A 160 10.36 -8.97 8.18
CA GLU A 160 11.09 -9.13 6.94
C GLU A 160 12.31 -10.06 7.11
N SER A 161 12.61 -10.86 6.08
CA SER A 161 13.84 -11.64 5.97
C SER A 161 14.18 -11.84 4.50
N ASP A 162 15.43 -12.15 4.18
CA ASP A 162 15.87 -12.36 2.80
C ASP A 162 14.99 -13.40 2.08
N GLN A 163 14.73 -14.54 2.74
CA GLN A 163 13.91 -15.63 2.18
C GLN A 163 12.47 -15.21 1.86
N ILE A 164 11.85 -14.42 2.76
CA ILE A 164 10.49 -13.91 2.55
C ILE A 164 10.46 -12.92 1.39
N MET A 165 11.44 -12.01 1.33
CA MET A 165 11.50 -11.02 0.25
C MET A 165 11.77 -11.68 -1.10
N GLU A 166 12.61 -12.71 -1.16
CA GLU A 166 12.87 -13.50 -2.37
C GLU A 166 11.61 -14.21 -2.88
N ASP A 167 10.82 -14.83 -2.00
CA ASP A 167 9.53 -15.43 -2.36
C ASP A 167 8.57 -14.38 -2.94
N ILE A 168 8.40 -13.26 -2.24
CA ILE A 168 7.51 -12.16 -2.64
C ILE A 168 7.94 -11.59 -4.00
N TYR A 169 9.22 -11.27 -4.17
CA TYR A 169 9.75 -10.72 -5.42
C TYR A 169 9.60 -11.73 -6.56
N GLY A 170 9.88 -13.01 -6.32
CA GLY A 170 9.68 -14.07 -7.29
C GLY A 170 8.21 -14.22 -7.71
N ARG A 171 7.25 -14.00 -6.79
CA ARG A 171 5.81 -14.00 -7.09
C ARG A 171 5.39 -12.75 -7.85
N ILE A 172 5.86 -11.57 -7.46
CA ILE A 172 5.63 -10.29 -8.17
C ILE A 172 6.07 -10.42 -9.63
N GLN A 173 7.30 -10.87 -9.88
CA GLN A 173 7.87 -11.01 -11.22
C GLN A 173 7.15 -12.03 -12.11
N ARG A 174 6.61 -13.11 -11.52
CA ARG A 174 5.85 -14.13 -12.25
C ARG A 174 4.38 -13.77 -12.45
N SER A 175 3.88 -12.79 -11.70
CA SER A 175 2.49 -12.34 -11.81
C SER A 175 2.28 -11.41 -12.99
N ARG A 176 1.03 -11.26 -13.43
CA ARG A 176 0.63 -10.28 -14.45
C ARG A 176 0.15 -8.97 -13.84
N LEU A 177 0.71 -8.56 -12.70
CA LEU A 177 0.31 -7.31 -12.05
C LEU A 177 0.74 -6.09 -12.89
N LEU A 178 -0.02 -5.02 -12.78
CA LEU A 178 0.34 -3.70 -13.32
C LEU A 178 1.14 -2.95 -12.23
N PRO A 179 2.39 -2.54 -12.49
CA PRO A 179 3.25 -1.88 -11.50
C PRO A 179 2.60 -0.65 -10.85
N GLU A 180 1.98 0.21 -11.67
CA GLU A 180 1.35 1.46 -11.25
C GLU A 180 0.18 1.19 -10.31
N LYS A 181 -0.67 0.21 -10.67
CA LYS A 181 -1.78 -0.22 -9.82
C LYS A 181 -1.30 -0.81 -8.50
N PHE A 182 -0.24 -1.62 -8.53
CA PHE A 182 0.33 -2.21 -7.33
C PHE A 182 0.92 -1.13 -6.40
N LEU A 183 1.70 -0.20 -6.96
CA LEU A 183 2.18 0.97 -6.24
C LEU A 183 1.03 1.76 -5.60
N ARG A 184 0.01 2.14 -6.39
CA ARG A 184 -1.13 2.93 -5.91
C ARG A 184 -1.76 2.29 -4.69
N ASN A 185 -2.00 0.99 -4.74
CA ASN A 185 -2.62 0.26 -3.65
C ASN A 185 -1.71 0.22 -2.41
N ILE A 186 -0.38 0.14 -2.58
CA ILE A 186 0.58 0.28 -1.47
C ILE A 186 0.54 1.69 -0.89
N MET A 187 0.55 2.75 -1.72
CA MET A 187 0.43 4.14 -1.26
C MET A 187 -0.83 4.35 -0.43
N VAL A 188 -1.97 3.81 -0.87
CA VAL A 188 -3.22 3.81 -0.09
C VAL A 188 -3.09 3.02 1.21
N GLY A 189 -2.42 1.87 1.19
CA GLY A 189 -2.12 1.11 2.40
C GLY A 189 -1.21 1.84 3.40
N LEU A 190 -0.37 2.75 2.90
CA LEU A 190 0.53 3.63 3.65
C LEU A 190 -0.12 4.97 4.02
N GLY A 191 -1.44 5.12 3.86
CA GLY A 191 -2.18 6.28 4.34
C GLY A 191 -2.18 7.50 3.42
N CYS A 192 -1.70 7.37 2.17
CA CYS A 192 -1.83 8.41 1.15
C CYS A 192 -3.09 8.22 0.31
N ASN A 193 -3.64 9.28 -0.30
CA ASN A 193 -4.43 9.06 -1.50
C ASN A 193 -3.46 8.99 -2.68
N CYS A 194 -3.77 8.13 -3.66
CA CYS A 194 -2.93 7.98 -4.84
C CYS A 194 -3.80 7.69 -6.07
N ALA A 195 -3.64 8.49 -7.11
CA ALA A 195 -4.32 8.32 -8.38
C ALA A 195 -3.30 7.89 -9.45
N THR A 196 -3.58 6.78 -10.13
CA THR A 196 -2.83 6.35 -11.32
C THR A 196 -3.61 6.68 -12.57
N ARG A 197 -2.93 6.95 -13.67
CA ARG A 197 -3.61 7.17 -14.95
C ARG A 197 -4.37 5.93 -15.40
N ARG A 198 -5.47 6.15 -16.12
CA ARG A 198 -6.20 5.09 -16.80
C ARG A 198 -5.35 4.51 -17.93
N VAL A 199 -5.32 3.18 -18.03
CA VAL A 199 -4.63 2.47 -19.13
C VAL A 199 -5.21 2.91 -20.48
N GLY A 200 -4.34 3.33 -21.39
CA GLY A 200 -4.70 3.80 -22.74
C GLY A 200 -4.94 5.31 -22.87
N ASP A 201 -4.86 6.06 -21.76
CA ASP A 201 -4.85 7.52 -21.82
C ASP A 201 -3.45 8.04 -22.25
N VAL A 202 -3.45 8.96 -23.22
CA VAL A 202 -2.24 9.60 -23.79
C VAL A 202 -2.17 11.10 -23.48
N TYR A 203 -3.19 11.66 -22.85
CA TYR A 203 -3.27 13.09 -22.53
C TYR A 203 -2.39 13.44 -21.32
N ILE A 204 -2.37 12.56 -20.32
CA ILE A 204 -1.49 12.63 -19.16
C ILE A 204 -0.47 11.49 -19.22
N ARG A 205 0.82 11.86 -19.16
CA ARG A 205 1.95 10.92 -19.17
C ARG A 205 2.41 10.47 -17.79
N MET A 206 2.07 11.22 -16.74
CA MET A 206 2.35 10.88 -15.35
C MET A 206 1.80 9.49 -15.01
N ASP A 207 2.64 8.63 -14.43
CA ASP A 207 2.21 7.31 -13.96
C ASP A 207 1.22 7.43 -12.80
N ALA A 208 1.57 8.22 -11.79
CA ALA A 208 0.70 8.52 -10.67
C ALA A 208 0.97 9.88 -10.02
N ILE A 209 -0.01 10.33 -9.24
CA ILE A 209 0.11 11.44 -8.30
C ILE A 209 -0.38 10.98 -6.93
N TYR A 210 0.09 11.61 -5.87
CA TYR A 210 -0.35 11.29 -4.52
C TYR A 210 -0.49 12.53 -3.66
N ASN A 211 -1.25 12.38 -2.58
CA ASN A 211 -1.23 13.31 -1.46
C ASN A 211 -1.19 12.55 -0.13
N ALA A 212 -0.54 13.15 0.86
CA ALA A 212 -0.55 12.68 2.24
C ALA A 212 -1.56 13.49 3.06
N SER A 213 -1.97 12.95 4.20
CA SER A 213 -2.89 13.62 5.13
C SER A 213 -2.34 14.93 5.71
N SER A 214 -1.02 15.12 5.70
CA SER A 214 -0.35 16.38 6.06
C SER A 214 -0.49 17.49 5.02
N GLY A 215 -1.00 17.17 3.82
CA GLY A 215 -1.07 18.09 2.69
C GLY A 215 0.12 18.00 1.74
N THR A 216 1.14 17.19 2.05
CA THR A 216 2.22 16.87 1.10
C THR A 216 1.64 16.31 -0.19
N PHE A 217 2.13 16.77 -1.34
CA PHE A 217 1.68 16.33 -2.66
C PHE A 217 2.88 16.11 -3.57
N GLY A 218 2.79 15.13 -4.48
CA GLY A 218 3.81 14.92 -5.48
C GLY A 218 3.44 13.99 -6.61
N VAL A 219 4.28 14.01 -7.65
CA VAL A 219 4.24 13.05 -8.76
C VAL A 219 4.98 11.78 -8.38
N ILE A 220 4.56 10.66 -8.96
CA ILE A 220 5.25 9.38 -8.83
C ILE A 220 5.54 8.80 -10.20
N GLU A 221 6.78 8.40 -10.40
CA GLU A 221 7.24 7.64 -11.57
C GLU A 221 7.52 6.19 -11.15
N VAL A 222 7.08 5.20 -11.94
CA VAL A 222 7.22 3.77 -11.61
C VAL A 222 8.16 3.08 -12.58
N GLU A 223 9.23 2.48 -12.07
CA GLU A 223 10.21 1.78 -12.92
C GLU A 223 10.56 0.39 -12.36
N PHE A 224 9.86 -0.63 -12.86
CA PHE A 224 10.11 -2.03 -12.51
C PHE A 224 11.07 -2.72 -13.50
N GLY A 225 11.45 -2.03 -14.57
CA GLY A 225 12.37 -2.50 -15.60
C GLY A 225 13.84 -2.22 -15.27
N VAL A 226 14.67 -2.43 -16.29
CA VAL A 226 16.14 -2.33 -16.18
C VAL A 226 16.66 -0.94 -16.53
N ASP A 227 15.90 -0.19 -17.33
CA ASP A 227 16.26 1.18 -17.69
C ASP A 227 15.73 2.13 -16.63
N THR A 228 16.59 2.52 -15.69
CA THR A 228 16.21 3.41 -14.60
C THR A 228 16.44 4.88 -14.94
N LEU A 229 17.12 5.17 -16.06
CA LEU A 229 17.43 6.54 -16.47
C LEU A 229 16.23 7.23 -17.12
N SER A 230 15.31 6.45 -17.69
CA SER A 230 13.97 6.91 -18.10
C SER A 230 13.24 7.58 -16.92
N ALA A 231 13.27 6.94 -15.74
CA ALA A 231 12.49 7.38 -14.58
C ALA A 231 12.88 8.77 -14.08
N SER A 232 14.17 9.09 -14.03
CA SER A 232 14.63 10.42 -13.60
C SER A 232 14.30 11.53 -14.59
N ARG A 233 14.14 11.19 -15.88
CA ARG A 233 13.69 12.15 -16.90
C ARG A 233 12.17 12.31 -16.89
N GLY A 234 11.44 11.19 -16.81
CA GLY A 234 9.98 11.17 -16.73
C GLY A 234 9.49 12.01 -15.56
N ILE A 235 10.10 11.83 -14.38
CA ILE A 235 9.68 12.58 -13.19
C ILE A 235 9.94 14.09 -13.30
N LEU A 236 11.02 14.51 -13.98
CA LEU A 236 11.27 15.94 -14.24
C LEU A 236 10.25 16.52 -15.23
N ASP A 237 9.96 15.78 -16.30
CA ASP A 237 8.94 16.15 -17.28
C ASP A 237 7.57 16.31 -16.59
N ASP A 238 7.25 15.42 -15.66
CA ASP A 238 6.02 15.46 -14.87
C ASP A 238 5.95 16.67 -13.94
N ILE A 239 7.03 16.98 -13.22
CA ILE A 239 7.14 18.21 -12.42
C ILE A 239 6.93 19.44 -13.31
N ALA A 240 7.55 19.48 -14.50
CA ALA A 240 7.42 20.59 -15.43
C ALA A 240 5.99 20.70 -15.99
N VAL A 241 5.31 19.57 -16.25
CA VAL A 241 3.90 19.54 -16.66
C VAL A 241 3.00 20.09 -15.56
N LEU A 242 3.21 19.69 -14.30
CA LEU A 242 2.45 20.20 -13.17
C LEU A 242 2.63 21.71 -12.98
N HIS A 243 3.87 22.19 -13.09
CA HIS A 243 4.16 23.62 -13.00
C HIS A 243 3.53 24.42 -14.14
N SER A 244 3.71 23.98 -15.39
CA SER A 244 3.26 24.72 -16.57
C SER A 244 1.75 24.70 -16.78
N ARG A 245 1.09 23.55 -16.57
CA ARG A 245 -0.34 23.36 -16.88
C ARG A 245 -1.24 23.56 -15.68
N TYR A 246 -0.79 23.14 -14.50
CA TYR A 246 -1.62 23.11 -13.29
C TYR A 246 -1.24 24.17 -12.26
N GLN A 247 -0.22 24.99 -12.55
CA GLN A 247 0.26 26.07 -11.67
C GLN A 247 0.69 25.57 -10.27
N ILE A 248 1.15 24.31 -10.21
CA ILE A 248 1.70 23.73 -8.98
C ILE A 248 3.16 24.12 -8.89
N ASP A 249 3.55 24.79 -7.80
CA ASP A 249 4.93 25.23 -7.60
C ASP A 249 5.88 24.02 -7.61
N LYS A 250 6.98 24.12 -8.37
CA LYS A 250 7.91 23.00 -8.55
C LYS A 250 8.64 22.61 -7.26
N HIS A 251 8.78 23.52 -6.30
CA HIS A 251 9.40 23.24 -5.00
C HIS A 251 8.39 22.71 -3.97
N SER A 252 7.09 22.85 -4.23
CA SER A 252 6.01 22.23 -3.44
C SER A 252 5.74 20.76 -3.81
N ASN A 253 6.35 20.27 -4.89
CA ASN A 253 6.19 18.91 -5.37
C ASN A 253 7.19 17.97 -4.68
N THR A 254 6.70 17.11 -3.80
CA THR A 254 7.50 16.06 -3.17
C THR A 254 7.54 14.84 -4.08
N ALA A 255 8.38 14.91 -5.10
CA ALA A 255 8.48 13.89 -6.14
C ALA A 255 9.03 12.56 -5.60
N LEU A 256 8.53 11.44 -6.14
CA LEU A 256 8.91 10.09 -5.76
C LEU A 256 9.15 9.21 -7.00
N VAL A 257 10.28 8.51 -7.05
CA VAL A 257 10.49 7.38 -7.95
C VAL A 257 10.31 6.10 -7.17
N VAL A 258 9.52 5.15 -7.69
CA VAL A 258 9.38 3.82 -7.10
C VAL A 258 9.89 2.74 -8.03
N CYS A 259 10.86 1.98 -7.53
CA CYS A 259 11.47 0.88 -8.27
C CYS A 259 11.13 -0.47 -7.64
N LEU A 260 11.29 -1.55 -8.41
CA LEU A 260 11.32 -2.89 -7.82
C LEU A 260 12.64 -3.13 -7.07
N SER A 261 13.74 -2.74 -7.69
CA SER A 261 15.11 -2.75 -7.14
C SER A 261 15.76 -1.39 -7.36
N LEU A 262 16.57 -0.94 -6.41
CA LEU A 262 17.30 0.30 -6.55
C LEU A 262 18.24 0.28 -7.78
N PRO A 263 18.32 1.38 -8.54
CA PRO A 263 19.19 1.50 -9.70
C PRO A 263 20.65 1.17 -9.39
N ASN A 264 21.33 0.48 -10.29
CA ASN A 264 22.76 0.18 -10.15
C ASN A 264 23.58 1.46 -10.25
N LEU A 265 24.75 1.50 -9.59
CA LEU A 265 25.61 2.68 -9.53
C LEU A 265 26.06 3.16 -10.91
N ARG A 266 26.24 2.22 -11.85
CA ARG A 266 26.72 2.50 -13.21
C ARG A 266 25.67 3.06 -14.16
N GLN A 267 24.39 3.14 -13.76
CA GLN A 267 23.29 3.53 -14.65
C GLN A 267 23.10 5.05 -14.74
N GLY A 268 23.92 5.85 -14.06
CA GLY A 268 23.86 7.33 -14.10
C GLY A 268 22.67 7.94 -13.35
N TYR A 269 21.64 7.15 -13.02
CA TYR A 269 20.46 7.58 -12.27
C TYR A 269 20.81 8.43 -11.05
N TRP A 270 21.69 7.93 -10.17
CA TRP A 270 22.07 8.61 -8.94
C TRP A 270 22.79 9.95 -9.18
N GLN A 271 23.58 10.03 -10.25
CA GLN A 271 24.21 11.30 -10.64
C GLN A 271 23.16 12.29 -11.13
N VAL A 272 22.17 11.84 -11.91
CA VAL A 272 21.06 12.70 -12.35
C VAL A 272 20.25 13.20 -11.16
N ILE A 273 19.89 12.33 -10.20
CA ILE A 273 19.18 12.76 -8.97
C ILE A 273 19.98 13.82 -8.21
N LYS A 274 21.29 13.63 -8.06
CA LYS A 274 22.19 14.61 -7.43
C LYS A 274 22.21 15.93 -8.20
N ASP A 275 22.36 15.87 -9.52
CA ASP A 275 22.44 17.05 -10.38
C ASP A 275 21.13 17.86 -10.31
N ILE A 276 19.97 17.20 -10.30
CA ILE A 276 18.66 17.83 -10.10
C ILE A 276 18.60 18.55 -8.75
N ALA A 277 19.04 17.89 -7.68
CA ALA A 277 19.04 18.49 -6.35
C ALA A 277 19.97 19.71 -6.26
N VAL A 278 21.15 19.66 -6.87
CA VAL A 278 22.14 20.74 -6.81
C VAL A 278 21.79 21.91 -7.73
N ILE A 279 21.29 21.63 -8.94
CA ILE A 279 21.07 22.65 -9.98
C ILE A 279 19.67 23.26 -9.86
N GLU A 280 18.64 22.43 -9.71
CA GLU A 280 17.25 22.88 -9.68
C GLU A 280 16.72 23.10 -8.26
N ASN A 281 17.47 22.70 -7.23
CA ASN A 281 17.03 22.70 -5.83
C ASN A 281 15.71 21.92 -5.65
N ILE A 282 15.64 20.75 -6.29
CA ILE A 282 14.51 19.81 -6.21
C ILE A 282 15.05 18.46 -5.73
N ARG A 283 14.54 17.97 -4.60
CA ARG A 283 14.88 16.63 -4.09
C ARG A 283 13.86 15.61 -4.59
N ILE A 284 14.34 14.58 -5.27
CA ILE A 284 13.51 13.45 -5.71
C ILE A 284 13.74 12.28 -4.76
N ASN A 285 12.67 11.80 -4.14
CA ASN A 285 12.71 10.61 -3.29
C ASN A 285 12.83 9.36 -4.16
N THR A 286 13.53 8.33 -3.68
CA THR A 286 13.60 7.02 -4.35
C THR A 286 13.27 5.93 -3.33
N LEU A 287 12.23 5.13 -3.60
CA LEU A 287 11.85 4.00 -2.75
C LEU A 287 11.77 2.72 -3.57
N THR A 288 11.96 1.57 -2.91
CA THR A 288 11.60 0.28 -3.50
C THR A 288 10.25 -0.20 -3.00
N CYS A 289 9.57 -1.03 -3.80
CA CYS A 289 8.39 -1.73 -3.32
C CYS A 289 8.67 -2.53 -2.05
N GLY A 290 9.85 -3.16 -1.95
CA GLY A 290 10.25 -3.89 -0.75
C GLY A 290 10.29 -3.01 0.51
N ALA A 291 10.91 -1.83 0.44
CA ALA A 291 10.92 -0.88 1.55
C ALA A 291 9.50 -0.43 1.93
N MET A 292 8.64 -0.17 0.95
CA MET A 292 7.25 0.22 1.16
C MET A 292 6.41 -0.90 1.80
N LEU A 293 6.62 -2.17 1.41
CA LEU A 293 5.99 -3.32 2.04
C LEU A 293 6.41 -3.47 3.50
N ILE A 294 7.70 -3.25 3.81
CA ILE A 294 8.18 -3.27 5.19
C ILE A 294 7.49 -2.20 6.03
N LEU A 295 7.35 -0.97 5.53
CA LEU A 295 6.58 0.08 6.22
C LEU A 295 5.12 -0.35 6.46
N LEU A 296 4.48 -0.92 5.44
CA LEU A 296 3.10 -1.39 5.48
C LEU A 296 2.91 -2.50 6.53
N TRP A 297 3.84 -3.44 6.62
CA TRP A 297 3.78 -4.53 7.60
C TRP A 297 3.91 -4.03 9.04
N ASN A 298 4.71 -2.98 9.26
CA ASN A 298 4.91 -2.35 10.57
C ASN A 298 3.81 -1.31 10.92
N GLN A 299 2.71 -1.30 10.17
CA GLN A 299 1.55 -0.41 10.39
C GLN A 299 1.85 1.08 10.27
N LEU A 300 2.93 1.46 9.56
CA LEU A 300 3.37 2.84 9.41
C LEU A 300 2.75 3.51 8.19
N ASP A 301 2.55 4.81 8.31
CA ASP A 301 2.13 5.67 7.21
C ASP A 301 3.35 6.36 6.56
N LEU A 302 3.24 6.59 5.25
CA LEU A 302 4.23 7.30 4.46
C LEU A 302 3.85 8.77 4.31
N ASP A 303 4.75 9.64 4.75
CA ASP A 303 4.64 11.08 4.52
C ASP A 303 6.04 11.62 4.22
N LEU A 304 6.26 11.89 2.94
CA LEU A 304 7.55 12.35 2.41
C LEU A 304 7.85 13.83 2.74
N GLY A 305 6.87 14.58 3.27
CA GLY A 305 7.11 15.94 3.77
C GLY A 305 7.71 15.96 5.18
N VAL A 306 7.57 14.87 5.94
CA VAL A 306 8.10 14.74 7.31
C VAL A 306 9.42 13.96 7.32
N ALA A 307 9.53 12.93 6.50
CA ALA A 307 10.75 12.12 6.36
C ALA A 307 10.99 11.83 4.88
N ASP A 308 12.08 12.34 4.33
CA ASP A 308 12.45 12.09 2.94
C ASP A 308 13.15 10.73 2.78
N PHE A 309 13.00 10.14 1.59
CA PHE A 309 13.74 8.98 1.12
C PHE A 309 14.66 9.40 -0.03
N TYR A 310 15.37 10.51 0.17
CA TYR A 310 16.34 11.02 -0.79
C TYR A 310 17.64 10.22 -0.70
N ALA A 311 18.04 9.67 -1.84
CA ALA A 311 19.31 8.99 -2.03
C ALA A 311 19.90 9.46 -3.37
N ASP A 312 21.21 9.62 -3.42
CA ASP A 312 21.91 10.19 -4.58
C ASP A 312 23.26 9.51 -4.81
N TYR A 313 24.10 10.08 -5.67
CA TYR A 313 25.39 9.48 -6.00
C TYR A 313 26.33 9.32 -4.81
N ASP A 314 26.29 10.23 -3.84
CA ASP A 314 27.19 10.19 -2.68
C ASP A 314 26.67 9.22 -1.60
N SER A 315 25.35 9.09 -1.48
CA SER A 315 24.69 8.16 -0.57
C SER A 315 23.55 7.40 -1.27
N PRO A 316 23.85 6.41 -2.11
CA PRO A 316 22.86 5.67 -2.90
C PRO A 316 22.25 4.54 -2.07
N THR A 317 21.73 4.85 -0.88
CA THR A 317 21.10 3.87 0.01
C THR A 317 19.97 4.51 0.78
N ILE A 318 18.93 3.72 1.05
CA ILE A 318 17.77 4.14 1.85
C ILE A 318 17.68 3.37 3.17
N ARG A 319 18.67 2.53 3.50
CA ARG A 319 18.62 1.67 4.70
C ARG A 319 18.48 2.47 5.99
N MET A 320 19.33 3.48 6.17
CA MET A 320 19.29 4.28 7.40
C MET A 320 17.99 5.08 7.50
N LEU A 321 17.48 5.58 6.38
CA LEU A 321 16.19 6.29 6.31
C LEU A 321 15.04 5.37 6.72
N LEU A 322 15.02 4.13 6.20
CA LEU A 322 14.04 3.12 6.60
C LEU A 322 14.18 2.72 8.07
N ASN A 323 15.40 2.49 8.57
CA ASN A 323 15.64 2.15 9.97
C ASN A 323 15.15 3.24 10.93
N ASN A 324 15.41 4.51 10.59
CA ASN A 324 14.93 5.66 11.36
C ASN A 324 13.40 5.70 11.41
N LYS A 325 12.75 5.46 10.27
CA LYS A 325 11.28 5.42 10.20
C LYS A 325 10.68 4.24 10.98
N LEU A 326 11.36 3.09 10.99
CA LEU A 326 10.97 1.89 11.73
C LEU A 326 11.25 2.00 13.24
N GLY A 327 12.21 2.83 13.65
CA GLY A 327 12.75 2.85 15.01
C GLY A 327 13.55 1.59 15.38
N ARG A 328 13.98 0.81 14.37
CA ARG A 328 14.79 -0.41 14.53
C ARG A 328 15.57 -0.71 13.25
N ASN A 329 16.55 -1.60 13.36
CA ASN A 329 17.22 -2.13 12.17
C ASN A 329 16.30 -3.08 11.41
N VAL A 330 16.31 -2.94 10.08
CA VAL A 330 15.69 -3.86 9.13
C VAL A 330 16.45 -5.19 9.07
N GLN A 331 15.72 -6.30 8.94
CA GLN A 331 16.25 -7.67 8.92
C GLN A 331 16.50 -8.19 7.49
N ILE A 332 17.07 -7.35 6.63
CA ILE A 332 17.43 -7.69 5.25
C ILE A 332 18.94 -7.52 5.08
N THR A 333 19.61 -8.51 4.53
CA THR A 333 21.06 -8.44 4.27
C THR A 333 21.36 -7.34 3.24
N GLU A 334 22.55 -6.76 3.32
CA GLU A 334 22.98 -5.69 2.40
C GLU A 334 22.87 -6.13 0.93
N LYS A 335 22.34 -5.24 0.08
CA LYS A 335 22.20 -5.42 -1.37
C LYS A 335 21.24 -6.53 -1.82
N VAL A 336 20.62 -7.28 -0.91
CA VAL A 336 19.65 -8.32 -1.27
C VAL A 336 18.52 -7.71 -2.10
N LEU A 337 18.31 -8.29 -3.30
CA LEU A 337 17.31 -7.88 -4.29
C LEU A 337 17.36 -6.39 -4.68
N GLY A 338 18.42 -5.68 -4.33
CA GLY A 338 18.49 -4.24 -4.49
C GLY A 338 17.47 -3.45 -3.66
N ILE A 339 16.96 -3.97 -2.54
CA ILE A 339 15.83 -3.35 -1.81
C ILE A 339 16.24 -2.02 -1.15
N LEU A 340 17.40 -1.99 -0.50
CA LEU A 340 17.85 -0.85 0.33
C LEU A 340 19.17 -0.24 -0.14
N GLU A 341 19.92 -0.99 -0.95
CA GLU A 341 21.13 -0.58 -1.64
C GLU A 341 21.07 -1.06 -3.08
N PRO A 342 21.71 -0.37 -4.03
CA PRO A 342 22.02 -0.89 -5.36
C PRO A 342 22.71 -2.25 -5.30
N PHE A 343 22.33 -3.14 -6.21
CA PHE A 343 22.92 -4.48 -6.29
C PHE A 343 24.39 -4.43 -6.73
N LYS A 344 24.72 -3.55 -7.70
CA LYS A 344 26.05 -3.42 -8.32
C LYS A 344 26.49 -1.97 -8.51
#